data_AF-A0A085N1L7-F1
#
_entry.id   AF-A0A085N1L7-F1
#
_cell.length_a   1.000
_cell.length_b   1.000
_cell.length_c   1.000
_cell.angle_alpha   90.00
_cell.angle_beta   90.00
_cell.angle_gamma   90.00
#
_symmetry.space_group_name_H-M   'P 1'
#
loop_
_entity.id
_entity.type
_entity.pdbx_description
1 polymer ?
#
loop_
_entity_poly.entity_id
_entity_poly.type
_entity_poly.pdbx_seq_one_letter_code
_entity_poly.pdbx_strand_id
1 'polypeptide(L)'
;MHKEQDPINILLFTMQQTHLDHDKPMYMSRKNSAASWSQETELAKPKSTDTSAEILLTISFMKKQQTLKVVLNSAKNLLLKKSDTSVDPFATVWLVHDRTLLDRRVTRSKYKTKNPVFNETFNFSVEIEEPENLQLVVAVSNMNSPTAQDEIGHVLIGKSGSLLGQSLWKSVMSNPGHKITKWLPLTLKW
;
A
#
# COMPACT_ATOMS: atom_id res chain seq x y z
N MET A 1 32.79 -9.35 -1.89
CA MET A 1 32.15 -8.02 -1.86
C MET A 1 30.66 -8.24 -2.05
N HIS A 2 29.91 -8.37 -0.95
CA HIS A 2 28.46 -8.60 -1.01
C HIS A 2 27.77 -7.30 -1.42
N LYS A 3 27.02 -7.34 -2.53
CA LYS A 3 26.12 -6.25 -2.91
C LYS A 3 25.00 -6.21 -1.89
N GLU A 4 25.05 -5.19 -1.06
CA GLU A 4 24.05 -4.85 -0.06
C GLU A 4 22.73 -4.53 -0.79
N GLN A 5 21.79 -5.48 -0.82
CA GLN A 5 20.47 -5.27 -1.41
C GLN A 5 19.62 -4.44 -0.45
N ASP A 6 19.07 -3.34 -0.98
CA ASP A 6 18.17 -2.40 -0.29
C ASP A 6 16.99 -3.16 0.37
N PRO A 7 16.66 -2.89 1.65
CA PRO A 7 15.51 -3.48 2.33
C PRO A 7 14.18 -3.30 1.59
N ILE A 8 13.99 -2.17 0.92
CA ILE A 8 12.82 -1.94 0.06
C ILE A 8 12.86 -2.91 -1.11
N ASN A 9 14.02 -3.19 -1.68
CA ASN A 9 14.16 -4.21 -2.72
C ASN A 9 13.95 -5.63 -2.19
N ILE A 10 14.30 -5.94 -0.95
CA ILE A 10 14.00 -7.24 -0.33
C ILE A 10 12.50 -7.36 -0.06
N LEU A 11 11.84 -6.32 0.45
CA LEU A 11 10.37 -6.31 0.59
C LEU A 11 9.68 -6.37 -0.77
N LEU A 12 10.11 -5.60 -1.77
CA LEU A 12 9.65 -5.74 -3.14
C LEU A 12 9.88 -7.15 -3.67
N PHE A 13 11.05 -7.75 -3.40
CA PHE A 13 11.40 -9.08 -3.86
C PHE A 13 10.59 -10.17 -3.16
N THR A 14 10.39 -10.08 -1.84
CA THR A 14 9.52 -10.97 -1.06
C THR A 14 8.05 -10.78 -1.46
N MET A 15 7.62 -9.55 -1.75
CA MET A 15 6.32 -9.26 -2.35
C MET A 15 6.22 -9.80 -3.78
N GLN A 16 7.32 -9.85 -4.55
CA GLN A 16 7.33 -10.51 -5.87
C GLN A 16 7.34 -12.05 -5.76
N GLN A 17 7.99 -12.63 -4.74
CA GLN A 17 8.12 -14.08 -4.56
C GLN A 17 6.90 -14.73 -3.88
N THR A 18 6.26 -14.08 -2.92
CA THR A 18 4.95 -14.55 -2.38
C THR A 18 3.83 -14.54 -3.44
N HIS A 19 4.09 -13.92 -4.59
CA HIS A 19 3.23 -13.92 -5.78
C HIS A 19 3.65 -14.97 -6.85
N LEU A 20 4.56 -15.91 -6.53
CA LEU A 20 5.05 -16.94 -7.46
C LEU A 20 4.69 -18.40 -7.10
N ASP A 21 3.92 -18.67 -6.05
CA ASP A 21 3.39 -20.02 -5.78
C ASP A 21 1.97 -20.18 -6.31
N HIS A 22 1.82 -20.18 -7.64
CA HIS A 22 0.83 -20.99 -8.36
C HIS A 22 1.22 -21.08 -9.84
N ASP A 23 2.26 -21.83 -10.11
CA ASP A 23 2.61 -22.23 -11.47
C ASP A 23 1.79 -23.46 -11.87
N LYS A 24 0.71 -23.24 -12.65
CA LYS A 24 0.26 -24.18 -13.70
C LYS A 24 -0.33 -23.39 -14.87
N PRO A 25 0.30 -23.43 -16.06
CA PRO A 25 -0.24 -22.80 -17.25
C PRO A 25 -1.29 -23.71 -17.90
N MET A 26 -2.43 -23.15 -18.28
CA MET A 26 -3.31 -23.83 -19.23
C MET A 26 -3.78 -22.87 -20.32
N TYR A 27 -3.57 -23.34 -21.54
CA TYR A 27 -3.98 -22.83 -22.86
C TYR A 27 -3.12 -21.75 -23.53
N MET A 28 -2.22 -22.24 -24.39
CA MET A 28 -2.07 -21.69 -25.74
C MET A 28 -3.32 -22.01 -26.56
N SER A 29 -3.87 -21.04 -27.31
CA SER A 29 -4.19 -21.25 -28.74
C SER A 29 -4.52 -19.95 -29.49
N ARG A 30 -3.66 -19.67 -30.49
CA ARG A 30 -3.88 -19.19 -31.87
C ARG A 30 -4.54 -17.81 -32.18
N LYS A 31 -3.68 -16.94 -32.74
CA LYS A 31 -3.71 -16.26 -34.08
C LYS A 31 -5.03 -15.56 -34.48
N ASN A 32 -5.06 -14.28 -34.92
CA ASN A 32 -4.47 -13.77 -36.16
C ASN A 32 -4.73 -12.25 -36.37
N SER A 33 -3.95 -11.66 -37.29
CA SER A 33 -4.27 -10.55 -38.20
C SER A 33 -4.02 -9.10 -37.75
N ALA A 34 -3.08 -8.48 -38.47
CA ALA A 34 -2.90 -7.04 -38.61
C ALA A 34 -3.99 -6.43 -39.50
N ALA A 35 -4.45 -5.21 -39.16
CA ALA A 35 -4.77 -4.14 -40.09
C ALA A 35 -5.08 -2.84 -39.32
N SER A 36 -4.40 -1.78 -39.73
CA SER A 36 -4.50 -0.40 -39.26
C SER A 36 -5.81 0.28 -39.68
N TRP A 37 -6.42 1.09 -38.81
CA TRP A 37 -7.25 2.25 -39.17
C TRP A 37 -7.04 3.37 -38.15
N SER A 38 -6.61 4.54 -38.62
CA SER A 38 -6.50 5.80 -37.88
C SER A 38 -7.74 6.64 -38.16
N GLN A 39 -8.34 7.24 -37.13
CA GLN A 39 -8.91 8.60 -37.19
C GLN A 39 -9.30 9.07 -35.79
N GLU A 40 -8.64 10.15 -35.35
CA GLU A 40 -8.99 10.94 -34.18
C GLU A 40 -10.41 11.49 -34.34
N THR A 41 -11.22 11.28 -33.31
CA THR A 41 -12.30 12.19 -32.97
C THR A 41 -12.00 12.70 -31.56
N GLU A 42 -11.62 13.98 -31.48
CA GLU A 42 -11.52 14.74 -30.24
C GLU A 42 -12.90 14.80 -29.57
N LEU A 43 -13.19 13.81 -28.72
CA LEU A 43 -14.32 13.90 -27.80
C LEU A 43 -13.78 14.19 -26.40
N ALA A 44 -13.80 15.48 -26.07
CA ALA A 44 -13.69 16.09 -24.74
C ALA A 44 -12.97 15.25 -23.67
N LYS A 45 -11.69 15.56 -23.41
CA LYS A 45 -11.04 15.19 -22.14
C LYS A 45 -11.93 15.66 -20.98
N PRO A 46 -12.52 14.78 -20.15
CA PRO A 46 -13.11 15.24 -18.91
C PRO A 46 -11.99 15.92 -18.11
N LYS A 47 -12.22 17.14 -17.65
CA LYS A 47 -11.34 17.84 -16.71
C LYS A 47 -11.17 16.96 -15.48
N SER A 48 -10.12 16.15 -15.42
CA SER A 48 -9.77 15.41 -14.23
C SER A 48 -9.29 16.44 -13.22
N THR A 49 -10.14 16.74 -12.24
CA THR A 49 -9.67 17.33 -10.99
C THR A 49 -8.68 16.33 -10.39
N ASP A 50 -7.38 16.55 -10.60
CA ASP A 50 -6.29 15.71 -10.08
C ASP A 50 -6.31 15.73 -8.55
N THR A 51 -7.21 14.94 -7.97
CA THR A 51 -7.26 14.72 -6.54
C THR A 51 -6.45 13.45 -6.32
N SER A 52 -5.24 13.60 -5.79
CA SER A 52 -4.36 12.45 -5.49
C SER A 52 -5.09 11.48 -4.58
N ALA A 53 -4.88 10.18 -4.80
CA ALA A 53 -5.33 9.14 -3.89
C ALA A 53 -4.64 9.32 -2.54
N GLU A 54 -5.39 9.17 -1.44
CA GLU A 54 -4.87 9.33 -0.08
C GLU A 54 -5.43 8.26 0.85
N ILE A 55 -4.67 7.92 1.89
CA ILE A 55 -5.10 7.05 3.00
C ILE A 55 -5.04 7.80 4.33
N LEU A 56 -6.08 7.64 5.14
CA LEU A 56 -6.19 8.15 6.50
C LEU A 56 -5.88 7.04 7.48
N LEU A 57 -4.94 7.32 8.37
CA LEU A 57 -4.54 6.37 9.38
C LEU A 57 -4.24 7.07 10.70
N THR A 58 -4.51 6.35 11.78
CA THR A 58 -4.27 6.77 13.16
C THR A 58 -3.25 5.86 13.79
N ILE A 59 -2.15 6.42 14.29
CA ILE A 59 -1.05 5.66 14.87
C ILE A 59 -0.82 6.13 16.30
N SER A 60 -0.56 5.18 17.21
CA SER A 60 -0.18 5.44 18.60
C SER A 60 0.80 4.39 19.06
N PHE A 61 1.92 4.82 19.64
CA PHE A 61 2.89 3.92 20.27
C PHE A 61 2.73 3.91 21.79
N MET A 62 2.42 2.75 22.36
CA MET A 62 2.25 2.57 23.81
C MET A 62 3.54 2.00 24.40
N LYS A 63 4.49 2.88 24.75
CA LYS A 63 5.85 2.52 25.19
C LYS A 63 5.88 1.48 26.31
N LYS A 64 5.06 1.61 27.35
CA LYS A 64 5.01 0.65 28.48
C LYS A 64 4.56 -0.75 28.06
N GLN A 65 3.70 -0.85 27.06
CA GLN A 65 3.15 -2.10 26.55
C GLN A 65 3.91 -2.61 25.33
N GLN A 66 4.95 -1.88 24.90
CA GLN A 66 5.70 -2.18 23.68
C GLN A 66 4.78 -2.48 22.49
N THR A 67 3.70 -1.69 22.35
CA THR A 67 2.66 -1.95 21.35
C THR A 67 2.50 -0.76 20.43
N LEU A 68 2.62 -1.00 19.12
CA LEU A 68 2.27 -0.04 18.08
C LEU A 68 0.84 -0.32 17.61
N LYS A 69 -0.06 0.62 17.88
CA LYS A 69 -1.44 0.56 17.43
C LYS A 69 -1.60 1.36 16.14
N VAL A 70 -2.12 0.69 15.11
CA VAL A 70 -2.42 1.29 13.80
C VAL A 70 -3.91 1.10 13.52
N VAL A 71 -4.61 2.19 13.27
CA VAL A 71 -5.98 2.15 12.76
C VAL A 71 -5.95 2.61 11.31
N LEU A 72 -6.36 1.74 10.40
CA LEU A 72 -6.69 2.16 9.04
C LEU A 72 -8.11 2.70 9.05
N ASN A 73 -8.25 4.01 8.88
CA ASN A 73 -9.55 4.68 8.96
C ASN A 73 -10.28 4.58 7.62
N SER A 74 -9.73 5.18 6.57
CA SER A 74 -10.35 5.28 5.26
C SER A 74 -9.32 5.59 4.17
N ALA A 75 -9.66 5.37 2.92
CA ALA A 75 -8.96 5.97 1.79
C ALA A 75 -9.94 6.79 0.95
N LYS A 76 -9.43 7.69 0.10
CA LYS A 76 -10.25 8.49 -0.81
C LYS A 76 -9.55 8.69 -2.15
N ASN A 77 -10.35 8.96 -3.17
CA ASN A 77 -9.90 9.22 -4.54
C ASN A 77 -9.04 8.08 -5.11
N LEU A 78 -9.35 6.83 -4.74
CA LEU A 78 -8.64 5.68 -5.32
C LEU A 78 -8.83 5.64 -6.83
N LEU A 79 -7.73 5.48 -7.56
CA LEU A 79 -7.73 5.42 -9.01
C LEU A 79 -7.99 3.98 -9.47
N LEU A 80 -8.73 3.85 -10.58
CA LEU A 80 -8.88 2.57 -11.28
C LEU A 80 -7.85 2.49 -12.39
N LYS A 81 -7.35 1.29 -12.67
CA LYS A 81 -6.68 1.05 -13.94
C LYS A 81 -7.71 1.09 -15.07
N LYS A 82 -7.24 1.40 -16.29
CA LYS A 82 -8.11 1.54 -17.47
C LYS A 82 -8.94 0.28 -17.78
N SER A 83 -8.47 -0.89 -17.36
CA SER A 83 -9.13 -2.19 -17.53
C SER A 83 -10.26 -2.45 -16.54
N ASP A 84 -10.29 -1.72 -15.42
CA ASP A 84 -11.14 -2.09 -14.30
C ASP A 84 -12.46 -1.34 -14.37
N THR A 85 -13.55 -2.10 -14.26
CA THR A 85 -14.91 -1.54 -14.20
C THR A 85 -15.32 -1.12 -12.79
N SER A 86 -14.65 -1.67 -11.77
CA SER A 86 -14.87 -1.35 -10.36
C SER A 86 -13.63 -1.68 -9.52
N VAL A 87 -13.54 -1.09 -8.32
CA VAL A 87 -12.51 -1.41 -7.33
C VAL A 87 -13.14 -1.93 -6.06
N ASP A 88 -12.61 -3.06 -5.58
CA ASP A 88 -12.94 -3.63 -4.28
C ASP A 88 -11.69 -3.50 -3.37
N PRO A 89 -11.40 -2.29 -2.86
CA PRO A 89 -10.14 -2.02 -2.19
C PRO A 89 -10.02 -2.77 -0.86
N PHE A 90 -8.83 -3.30 -0.62
CA PHE A 90 -8.35 -3.75 0.68
C PHE A 90 -6.95 -3.17 0.93
N ALA A 91 -6.52 -3.13 2.18
CA ALA A 91 -5.19 -2.65 2.54
C ALA A 91 -4.39 -3.74 3.24
N THR A 92 -3.09 -3.80 2.93
CA THR A 92 -2.12 -4.61 3.66
C THR A 92 -1.18 -3.68 4.43
N VAL A 93 -0.92 -4.01 5.70
CA VAL A 93 -0.01 -3.31 6.60
C VAL A 93 1.12 -4.26 6.97
N TRP A 94 2.36 -3.87 6.66
CA TRP A 94 3.55 -4.58 7.10
C TRP A 94 4.27 -3.74 8.16
N LEU A 95 4.68 -4.38 9.25
CA LEU A 95 5.64 -3.84 10.19
C LEU A 95 7.02 -4.42 9.86
N VAL A 96 7.98 -3.54 9.63
CA VAL A 96 9.33 -3.89 9.17
C VAL A 96 10.33 -3.28 10.13
N HIS A 97 11.36 -4.04 10.50
CA HIS A 97 12.55 -3.52 11.17
C HIS A 97 13.75 -3.70 10.26
N ASP A 98 14.40 -2.59 9.88
CA ASP A 98 15.43 -2.55 8.84
C ASP A 98 15.00 -3.26 7.56
N ARG A 99 15.38 -4.53 7.39
CA ARG A 99 15.12 -5.38 6.22
C ARG A 99 14.26 -6.59 6.51
N THR A 100 13.83 -6.74 7.76
CA THR A 100 13.12 -7.92 8.23
C THR A 100 11.65 -7.59 8.41
N LEU A 101 10.79 -8.35 7.73
CA LEU A 101 9.36 -8.34 7.99
C LEU A 101 9.08 -8.93 9.38
N LEU A 102 8.44 -8.17 10.25
CA LEU A 102 8.06 -8.62 11.59
C LEU A 102 6.64 -9.17 11.63
N ASP A 103 5.68 -8.45 11.06
CA ASP A 103 4.26 -8.83 11.05
C ASP A 103 3.58 -8.24 9.81
N ARG A 104 2.56 -8.93 9.31
CA ARG A 104 1.73 -8.54 8.16
C ARG A 104 0.27 -8.70 8.53
N ARG A 105 -0.51 -7.65 8.34
CA ARG A 105 -1.97 -7.64 8.55
C ARG A 105 -2.69 -7.17 7.29
N VAL A 106 -3.89 -7.68 7.06
CA VAL A 106 -4.70 -7.36 5.88
C VAL A 106 -6.10 -6.97 6.35
N THR A 107 -6.68 -5.93 5.76
CA THR A 107 -8.08 -5.54 6.02
C THR A 107 -9.05 -6.46 5.30
N ARG A 108 -10.33 -6.36 5.63
CA ARG A 108 -11.39 -6.82 4.73
C ARG A 108 -11.43 -5.95 3.48
N SER A 109 -11.83 -6.53 2.35
CA SER A 109 -12.15 -5.74 1.15
C SER A 109 -13.43 -4.93 1.36
N LYS A 110 -13.53 -3.81 0.66
CA LYS A 110 -14.72 -2.94 0.64
C LYS A 110 -15.30 -2.97 -0.76
N TYR A 111 -16.59 -3.26 -0.85
CA TYR A 111 -17.25 -3.48 -2.14
C TYR A 111 -17.39 -2.19 -2.94
N LYS A 112 -16.96 -2.22 -4.21
CA LYS A 112 -17.19 -1.25 -5.28
C LYS A 112 -17.12 0.20 -4.84
N THR A 113 -16.00 0.60 -4.23
CA THR A 113 -15.83 1.96 -3.72
C THR A 113 -14.43 2.51 -3.94
N LYS A 114 -14.35 3.76 -4.41
CA LYS A 114 -13.09 4.53 -4.48
C LYS A 114 -12.77 5.29 -3.19
N ASN A 115 -13.67 5.24 -2.21
CA ASN A 115 -13.56 5.92 -0.93
C ASN A 115 -13.87 4.95 0.22
N PRO A 116 -13.06 3.88 0.39
CA PRO A 116 -13.34 2.87 1.38
C PRO A 116 -13.22 3.41 2.80
N VAL A 117 -14.14 2.98 3.66
CA VAL A 117 -14.02 3.12 5.11
C VAL A 117 -13.62 1.77 5.69
N PHE A 118 -12.40 1.67 6.18
CA PHE A 118 -11.85 0.45 6.79
C PHE A 118 -12.28 0.34 8.24
N ASN A 119 -11.90 1.33 9.06
CA ASN A 119 -12.04 1.34 10.52
C ASN A 119 -11.51 0.06 11.20
N GLU A 120 -10.40 -0.47 10.68
CA GLU A 120 -9.77 -1.68 11.20
C GLU A 120 -8.55 -1.32 12.04
N THR A 121 -8.41 -2.01 13.18
CA THR A 121 -7.35 -1.76 14.16
C THR A 121 -6.40 -2.94 14.19
N PHE A 122 -5.11 -2.66 14.08
CA PHE A 122 -4.01 -3.59 14.22
C PHE A 122 -3.14 -3.19 15.41
N ASN A 123 -2.79 -4.16 16.25
CA ASN A 123 -1.85 -3.96 17.35
C ASN A 123 -0.64 -4.86 17.08
N PHE A 124 0.53 -4.24 16.96
CA PHE A 124 1.79 -4.93 16.72
C PHE A 124 2.63 -4.92 17.99
N SER A 125 3.20 -6.08 18.34
CA SER A 125 4.23 -6.15 19.39
C SER A 125 5.54 -5.57 18.85
N VAL A 126 6.15 -4.68 19.62
CA VAL A 126 7.38 -3.96 19.28
C VAL A 126 8.39 -4.19 20.41
N GLU A 127 9.03 -5.36 20.37
CA GLU A 127 9.99 -5.79 21.39
C GLU A 127 11.39 -5.20 21.20
N ILE A 128 11.58 -4.42 20.14
CA ILE A 128 12.91 -3.95 19.70
C ILE A 128 13.30 -2.66 20.42
N GLU A 129 14.58 -2.57 20.79
CA GLU A 129 15.15 -1.44 21.54
C GLU A 129 15.30 -0.15 20.70
N GLU A 130 15.34 -0.27 19.37
CA GLU A 130 15.55 0.82 18.40
C GLU A 130 14.29 1.09 17.54
N PRO A 131 13.24 1.72 18.09
CA PRO A 131 12.00 1.99 17.37
C PRO A 131 12.16 2.96 16.18
N GLU A 132 13.30 3.65 16.05
CA GLU A 132 13.67 4.46 14.90
C GLU A 132 13.92 3.65 13.62
N ASN A 133 14.31 2.37 13.74
CA ASN A 133 14.56 1.46 12.62
C ASN A 133 13.31 0.68 12.19
N LEU A 134 12.21 0.86 12.93
CA LEU A 134 10.90 0.38 12.54
C LEU A 134 10.26 1.29 11.50
N GLN A 135 9.53 0.67 10.59
CA GLN A 135 8.72 1.36 9.61
C GLN A 135 7.46 0.56 9.29
N LEU A 136 6.39 1.27 8.96
CA LEU A 136 5.18 0.70 8.41
C LEU A 136 5.17 0.87 6.90
N VAL A 137 4.78 -0.18 6.21
CA VAL A 137 4.40 -0.13 4.81
C VAL A 137 2.91 -0.39 4.75
N VAL A 138 2.16 0.47 4.07
CA VAL A 138 0.72 0.29 3.86
C VAL A 138 0.43 0.36 2.37
N ALA A 139 -0.06 -0.73 1.78
CA ALA A 139 -0.46 -0.77 0.37
C ALA A 139 -1.97 -1.00 0.25
N VAL A 140 -2.60 -0.26 -0.64
CA VAL A 140 -4.01 -0.46 -1.03
C VAL A 140 -4.03 -1.18 -2.37
N SER A 141 -4.78 -2.27 -2.44
CA SER A 141 -4.89 -3.12 -3.63
C SER A 141 -6.36 -3.40 -3.96
N ASN A 142 -6.62 -3.79 -5.20
CA ASN A 142 -7.95 -4.14 -5.69
C ASN A 142 -8.15 -5.66 -5.66
N MET A 143 -9.18 -6.14 -4.96
CA MET A 143 -9.49 -7.57 -4.88
C MET A 143 -9.96 -8.16 -6.22
N ASN A 144 -10.61 -7.34 -7.06
CA ASN A 144 -11.24 -7.81 -8.31
C ASN A 144 -10.28 -7.87 -9.50
N SER A 145 -8.99 -7.60 -9.28
CA SER A 145 -8.04 -7.65 -10.39
C SER A 145 -7.79 -9.09 -10.85
N PRO A 146 -7.85 -9.35 -12.16
CA PRO A 146 -7.46 -10.63 -12.73
C PRO A 146 -5.95 -10.89 -12.67
N THR A 147 -5.14 -9.87 -12.37
CA THR A 147 -3.69 -9.99 -12.18
C THR A 147 -3.35 -9.76 -10.71
N ALA A 148 -2.49 -10.62 -10.14
CA ALA A 148 -2.03 -10.52 -8.75
C ALA A 148 -1.21 -9.25 -8.45
N GLN A 149 -1.08 -8.31 -9.40
CA GLN A 149 -0.27 -7.09 -9.32
C GLN A 149 -1.10 -5.81 -9.21
N ASP A 150 -2.33 -5.86 -8.71
CA ASP A 150 -3.20 -4.68 -8.68
C ASP A 150 -3.11 -3.86 -7.40
N GLU A 151 -1.90 -3.39 -7.15
CA GLU A 151 -1.67 -2.29 -6.24
C GLU A 151 -2.22 -0.99 -6.83
N ILE A 152 -3.07 -0.30 -6.07
CA ILE A 152 -3.58 1.04 -6.38
C ILE A 152 -2.55 2.09 -5.93
N GLY A 153 -1.87 1.83 -4.81
CA GLY A 153 -0.74 2.60 -4.32
C GLY A 153 -0.43 2.29 -2.86
N HIS A 154 0.70 2.78 -2.39
CA HIS A 154 1.20 2.54 -1.05
C HIS A 154 1.74 3.81 -0.37
N VAL A 155 2.05 3.67 0.91
CA VAL A 155 2.77 4.66 1.70
C VAL A 155 3.74 3.98 2.66
N LEU A 156 4.92 4.58 2.80
CA LEU A 156 5.93 4.20 3.78
C LEU A 156 5.92 5.23 4.92
N ILE A 157 5.88 4.75 6.16
CA ILE A 157 5.83 5.57 7.38
C ILE A 157 6.97 5.10 8.28
N GLY A 158 8.02 5.91 8.36
CA GLY A 158 9.29 5.56 9.00
C GLY A 158 10.44 6.19 8.24
N LYS A 159 11.66 5.69 8.49
CA LYS A 159 12.91 6.25 7.94
C LYS A 159 12.91 6.37 6.41
N SER A 160 12.37 5.38 5.70
CA SER A 160 12.32 5.38 4.23
C SER A 160 11.04 6.00 3.65
N GLY A 161 10.22 6.64 4.49
CA GLY A 161 8.97 7.28 4.08
C GLY A 161 9.17 8.60 3.32
N SER A 162 8.07 9.11 2.74
CA SER A 162 8.01 10.51 2.29
C SER A 162 8.20 11.47 3.47
N LEU A 163 8.40 12.77 3.21
CA LEU A 163 8.51 13.78 4.27
C LEU A 163 7.31 13.75 5.25
N LEU A 164 6.11 13.47 4.73
CA LEU A 164 4.91 13.32 5.55
C LEU A 164 4.92 12.03 6.37
N GLY A 165 5.36 10.90 5.77
CA GLY A 165 5.51 9.63 6.47
C GLY A 165 6.54 9.70 7.60
N GLN A 166 7.70 10.30 7.34
CA GLN A 166 8.75 10.56 8.34
C GLN A 166 8.25 11.48 9.45
N SER A 167 7.58 12.59 9.09
CA SER A 167 7.02 13.53 10.07
C SER A 167 5.96 12.89 10.96
N LEU A 168 5.08 12.06 10.39
CA LEU A 168 4.10 11.29 11.14
C LEU A 168 4.79 10.34 12.12
N TRP A 169 5.76 9.55 11.65
CA TRP A 169 6.51 8.61 12.48
C TRP A 169 7.20 9.32 13.67
N LYS A 170 7.91 10.41 13.37
CA LYS A 170 8.56 11.24 14.40
C LYS A 170 7.55 11.75 15.44
N SER A 171 6.38 12.21 14.98
CA SER A 171 5.34 12.70 15.88
C SER A 171 4.82 11.58 16.79
N VAL A 172 4.61 10.37 16.26
CA VAL A 172 4.15 9.20 17.03
C VAL A 172 5.17 8.83 18.11
N MET A 173 6.45 8.75 17.73
CA MET A 173 7.52 8.35 18.66
C MET A 173 7.81 9.41 19.71
N SER A 174 7.68 10.69 19.37
CA SER A 174 7.87 11.80 20.31
C SER A 174 6.71 11.97 21.30
N ASN A 175 5.53 11.40 21.00
CA ASN A 175 4.33 11.53 21.83
C ASN A 175 3.74 10.15 22.19
N PRO A 176 4.44 9.30 22.96
CA PRO A 176 3.91 7.99 23.35
C PRO A 176 2.53 8.09 24.01
N GLY A 177 1.65 7.14 23.70
CA GLY A 177 0.27 7.07 24.18
C GLY A 177 -0.72 8.01 23.48
N HIS A 178 -0.23 8.98 22.68
CA HIS A 178 -1.10 9.87 21.92
C HIS A 178 -1.45 9.25 20.57
N LYS A 179 -2.71 9.44 20.16
CA LYS A 179 -3.19 9.07 18.83
C LYS A 179 -2.90 10.21 17.86
N ILE A 180 -2.22 9.88 16.77
CA ILE A 180 -1.93 10.84 15.71
C ILE A 180 -2.58 10.36 14.43
N THR A 181 -3.50 11.17 13.91
CA THR A 181 -4.29 10.86 12.72
C THR A 181 -3.85 11.76 11.57
N LYS A 182 -3.47 11.17 10.43
CA LYS A 182 -3.09 11.93 9.23
C LYS A 182 -3.53 11.26 7.94
N TRP A 183 -3.88 12.11 6.97
CA TRP A 183 -3.95 11.74 5.56
C TRP A 183 -2.53 11.69 4.99
N LEU A 184 -2.23 10.64 4.25
CA LEU A 184 -1.00 10.50 3.48
C LEU A 184 -1.33 10.19 2.02
N PRO A 185 -0.64 10.82 1.06
CA PRO A 185 -0.81 10.51 -0.35
C PRO A 185 -0.31 9.08 -0.62
N LEU A 186 -1.08 8.33 -1.41
CA LEU A 186 -0.66 7.05 -1.95
C LEU A 186 0.22 7.30 -3.18
N THR A 187 1.33 6.57 -3.27
CA THR A 187 2.27 6.60 -4.38
C THR A 187 2.40 5.22 -5.01
N LEU A 188 2.81 5.15 -6.28
CA LEU A 188 3.24 3.91 -6.93
C LEU A 188 4.77 3.82 -7.04
N LYS A 189 5.48 4.83 -6.55
CA LYS A 189 6.94 4.90 -6.52
C LYS A 189 7.43 4.44 -5.15
N TRP A 190 8.14 3.33 -5.16
CA TRP A 190 8.94 2.81 -4.06
C TRP A 190 10.28 3.54 -3.95
#